data_AF-A0A379X542-F1
#
_entry.id   AF-A0A379X542-F1
#
_cell.length_a   1.000
_cell.length_b   1.000
_cell.length_c   1.000
_cell.angle_alpha   90.00
_cell.angle_beta   90.00
_cell.angle_gamma   90.00
#
_symmetry.space_group_name_H-M   'P 1'
#
loop_
_entity.id
_entity.type
_entity.pdbx_description
1 polymer ?
#
loop_
_entity_poly.entity_id
_entity_poly.type
_entity_poly.pdbx_seq_one_letter_code
_entity_poly.pdbx_strand_id
1 'polypeptide(L)'
;MLNAIAQPEQFVEIGEKLANKLGIAHGDTVKVSSNRGYIKAKAVVTKRIRTLKADGKDIDTIGIPIHWGYEGVAKKGFIANTLTPFVGDANTQTPEFKSFLVNVEKV
;
A
#
# COMPACT_ATOMS: atom_id res chain seq x y z
N MET A 1 12.63 19.73 1.30
CA MET A 1 12.87 19.68 -0.17
C MET A 1 13.64 18.44 -0.58
N LEU A 2 14.78 18.10 0.06
CA LEU A 2 15.55 16.89 -0.28
C LEU A 2 14.73 15.60 -0.30
N ASN A 3 13.81 15.43 0.64
CA ASN A 3 12.89 14.29 0.72
C ASN A 3 11.98 14.17 -0.51
N ALA A 4 11.41 15.28 -1.00
CA ALA A 4 10.56 15.30 -2.18
C ALA A 4 11.35 15.07 -3.48
N ILE A 5 12.66 15.33 -3.47
CA ILE A 5 13.55 14.99 -4.59
C ILE A 5 13.88 13.48 -4.54
N ALA A 6 14.19 12.95 -3.36
CA ALA A 6 14.57 11.55 -3.19
C ALA A 6 13.40 10.58 -3.36
N GLN A 7 12.18 10.97 -2.98
CA GLN A 7 10.96 10.16 -3.03
C GLN A 7 9.78 10.99 -3.57
N PRO A 8 9.77 11.30 -4.88
CA PRO A 8 8.90 12.32 -5.47
C PRO A 8 7.44 11.87 -5.67
N GLU A 9 7.18 10.56 -5.72
CA GLU A 9 5.91 10.00 -6.13
C GLU A 9 5.48 8.87 -5.21
N GLN A 10 4.18 8.81 -4.93
CA GLN A 10 3.61 7.78 -4.07
C GLN A 10 3.75 6.41 -4.71
N PHE A 11 4.16 5.44 -3.90
CA PHE A 11 4.26 4.05 -4.29
C PHE A 11 3.64 3.11 -3.26
N VAL A 12 3.39 1.88 -3.66
CA VAL A 12 3.13 0.73 -2.79
C VAL A 12 4.14 -0.37 -3.08
N GLU A 13 4.48 -1.14 -2.06
CA GLU A 13 5.40 -2.26 -2.18
C GLU A 13 4.63 -3.57 -2.34
N ILE A 14 4.97 -4.36 -3.35
CA ILE A 14 4.31 -5.62 -3.69
C ILE A 14 5.38 -6.72 -3.82
N GLY A 15 5.14 -7.87 -3.20
CA GLY A 15 6.02 -9.03 -3.33
C GLY A 15 6.03 -9.59 -4.76
N GLU A 16 7.17 -10.12 -5.22
CA GLU A 16 7.31 -10.66 -6.60
C GLU A 16 6.25 -11.71 -6.95
N LYS A 17 5.90 -12.58 -6.00
CA LYS A 17 4.90 -13.64 -6.22
C LYS A 17 3.50 -13.09 -6.51
N LEU A 18 3.04 -12.11 -5.72
CA LEU A 18 1.75 -11.45 -5.94
C LEU A 18 1.77 -10.64 -7.24
N ALA A 19 2.84 -9.88 -7.48
CA ALA A 19 2.98 -9.08 -8.68
C ALA A 19 2.91 -9.94 -9.95
N ASN A 20 3.63 -11.06 -9.98
CA ASN A 20 3.59 -12.02 -11.09
C ASN A 20 2.20 -12.63 -11.28
N LYS A 21 1.52 -13.02 -10.20
CA LYS A 21 0.16 -13.56 -10.24
C LYS A 21 -0.83 -12.57 -10.85
N LEU A 22 -0.65 -11.28 -10.61
CA LEU A 22 -1.56 -10.22 -11.05
C LEU A 22 -1.10 -9.49 -12.33
N GLY A 23 0.03 -9.87 -12.93
CA GLY A 23 0.58 -9.22 -14.13
C GLY A 23 1.01 -7.76 -13.90
N ILE A 24 1.48 -7.44 -12.69
CA ILE A 24 1.94 -6.10 -12.30
C ILE A 24 3.47 -6.04 -12.46
N ALA A 25 3.96 -5.16 -13.33
CA ALA A 25 5.38 -4.89 -13.48
C ALA A 25 5.84 -3.80 -12.51
N HIS A 26 7.14 -3.76 -12.23
CA HIS A 26 7.73 -2.67 -11.45
C HIS A 26 7.51 -1.33 -12.18
N GLY A 27 7.02 -0.32 -11.46
CA GLY A 27 6.70 1.01 -11.99
C GLY A 27 5.30 1.16 -12.58
N ASP A 28 4.52 0.07 -12.70
CA ASP A 28 3.13 0.15 -13.11
C ASP A 28 2.32 1.00 -12.12
N THR A 29 1.29 1.67 -12.60
CA THR A 29 0.30 2.31 -11.73
C THR A 29 -0.71 1.25 -11.30
N VAL A 30 -0.93 1.14 -9.99
CA VAL A 30 -1.90 0.22 -9.40
C VAL A 30 -2.94 0.97 -8.59
N LYS A 31 -4.13 0.40 -8.51
CA LYS A 31 -5.19 0.83 -7.59
C LYS A 31 -5.21 -0.13 -6.42
N VAL A 32 -5.05 0.40 -5.21
CA VAL A 32 -5.22 -0.35 -3.96
C VAL A 32 -6.53 0.11 -3.33
N SER A 33 -7.38 -0.84 -2.94
CA SER A 33 -8.72 -0.54 -2.42
C SER A 33 -9.02 -1.34 -1.16
N SER A 34 -9.77 -0.74 -0.24
CA SER A 34 -10.40 -1.43 0.89
C SER A 34 -11.91 -1.21 0.82
N ASN A 35 -12.65 -1.71 1.81
CA ASN A 35 -14.07 -1.40 1.98
C ASN A 35 -14.36 0.10 2.21
N ARG A 36 -13.34 0.92 2.49
CA ARG A 36 -13.48 2.37 2.79
C ARG A 36 -13.20 3.28 1.61
N GLY A 37 -12.45 2.83 0.63
CA GLY A 37 -12.01 3.67 -0.48
C GLY A 37 -10.85 3.08 -1.25
N TYR A 38 -10.18 3.92 -2.04
CA TYR A 38 -9.04 3.50 -2.84
C TYR A 38 -7.96 4.59 -2.94
N ILE A 39 -6.76 4.16 -3.30
CA ILE A 39 -5.65 5.02 -3.71
C ILE A 39 -5.10 4.53 -5.05
N LYS A 40 -4.41 5.41 -5.78
CA LYS A 40 -3.57 5.02 -6.93
C LYS A 40 -2.12 5.38 -6.64
N ALA A 41 -1.21 4.47 -6.93
CA ALA A 41 0.21 4.63 -6.63
C ALA A 41 1.07 3.81 -7.60
N LYS A 42 2.38 4.09 -7.64
CA LYS A 42 3.36 3.28 -8.37
C LYS A 42 3.65 1.96 -7.66
N ALA A 43 3.79 0.87 -8.40
CA ALA A 43 4.15 -0.43 -7.85
C ALA A 43 5.67 -0.57 -7.73
N VAL A 44 6.18 -0.70 -6.51
CA VAL A 44 7.54 -1.16 -6.23
C VAL A 44 7.49 -2.66 -6.01
N VAL A 45 7.73 -3.43 -7.07
CA VAL A 45 7.85 -4.88 -6.99
C VAL A 45 9.20 -5.24 -6.36
N THR A 46 9.20 -6.05 -5.31
CA THR A 46 10.42 -6.31 -4.52
C THR A 46 10.46 -7.69 -3.84
N LYS A 47 11.68 -8.21 -3.61
CA LYS A 47 11.96 -9.42 -2.83
C LYS A 47 11.86 -9.22 -1.31
N ARG A 48 11.80 -7.96 -0.86
CA ARG A 48 11.76 -7.60 0.57
C ARG A 48 10.44 -8.00 1.23
N ILE A 49 9.34 -7.97 0.47
CA ILE A 49 8.04 -8.46 0.91
C ILE A 49 7.85 -9.87 0.36
N ARG A 50 7.64 -10.83 1.26
CA ARG A 50 7.46 -12.24 0.93
C ARG A 50 6.05 -12.68 1.29
N THR A 51 5.44 -13.48 0.43
CA THR A 51 4.22 -14.21 0.74
C THR A 51 4.49 -15.15 1.91
N LEU A 52 3.62 -15.10 2.92
CA LEU A 52 3.68 -15.99 4.07
C LEU A 52 2.68 -17.14 3.91
N LYS A 53 2.93 -18.25 4.58
CA LYS A 53 1.96 -19.35 4.70
C LYS A 53 1.31 -19.30 6.08
N ALA A 54 -0.01 -19.24 6.12
CA ALA A 54 -0.79 -19.31 7.35
C ALA A 54 -2.08 -20.09 7.08
N ASP A 55 -2.41 -21.05 7.95
CA ASP A 55 -3.62 -21.89 7.80
C ASP A 55 -3.71 -22.56 6.40
N GLY A 56 -2.58 -23.08 5.91
CA GLY A 56 -2.47 -23.68 4.57
C GLY A 56 -2.64 -22.71 3.39
N LYS A 57 -2.90 -21.42 3.65
CA LYS A 57 -3.12 -20.38 2.64
C LYS A 57 -1.86 -19.54 2.45
N ASP A 58 -1.70 -19.07 1.23
CA ASP A 58 -0.71 -18.04 0.91
C ASP A 58 -1.31 -16.67 1.25
N ILE A 59 -0.63 -15.92 2.12
CA ILE A 59 -1.00 -14.58 2.57
C ILE A 59 0.01 -13.58 2.00
N ASP A 60 -0.46 -12.70 1.13
CA ASP A 60 0.33 -11.62 0.55
C ASP A 60 0.10 -10.31 1.30
N THR A 61 1.18 -9.56 1.55
CA THR A 61 1.13 -8.24 2.18
C THR A 61 1.44 -7.16 1.15
N ILE A 62 0.73 -6.02 1.22
CA ILE A 62 1.00 -4.83 0.42
C ILE A 62 1.50 -3.73 1.37
N GLY A 63 2.70 -3.21 1.11
CA GLY A 63 3.28 -2.11 1.88
C GLY A 63 2.80 -0.76 1.36
N ILE A 64 2.28 0.10 2.25
CA ILE A 64 1.71 1.41 1.86
C ILE A 64 2.36 2.50 2.73
N PRO A 65 3.38 3.21 2.23
CA PRO A 65 3.96 4.34 2.95
C PRO A 65 2.99 5.54 3.00
N ILE A 66 3.12 6.35 4.05
CA ILE A 66 2.08 7.31 4.48
C ILE A 66 2.40 8.77 4.13
N HIS A 67 3.40 9.02 3.29
CA HIS A 67 4.06 10.34 3.19
C HIS A 67 3.47 11.28 2.13
N TRP A 68 2.45 10.87 1.39
CA TRP A 68 1.85 11.66 0.31
C TRP A 68 0.42 12.08 0.63
N GLY A 69 -0.01 13.14 -0.05
CA GLY A 69 -1.34 13.74 0.05
C GLY A 69 -1.60 14.73 -1.09
N TYR A 70 -2.58 15.59 -0.89
CA TYR A 70 -3.05 16.54 -1.91
C TYR A 70 -2.33 17.89 -1.89
N GLU A 71 -1.60 18.19 -0.80
CA GLU A 71 -0.80 19.41 -0.60
C GLU A 71 0.69 19.07 -0.40
N GLY A 72 1.56 19.95 -0.92
CA GLY A 72 3.01 19.81 -0.82
C GLY A 72 3.72 20.03 -2.16
N VAL A 73 5.04 19.87 -2.14
CA VAL A 73 5.91 20.06 -3.32
C VAL A 73 6.26 18.76 -4.06
N ALA A 74 5.93 17.60 -3.48
CA ALA A 74 6.02 16.31 -4.17
C ALA A 74 4.85 16.15 -5.15
N LYS A 75 4.87 15.11 -5.99
CA LYS A 75 3.69 14.80 -6.82
C LYS A 75 2.49 14.54 -5.92
N LYS A 76 1.34 15.12 -6.29
CA LYS A 76 0.08 14.88 -5.58
C LYS A 76 -0.22 13.38 -5.56
N GLY A 77 -0.63 12.91 -4.39
CA GLY A 77 -1.01 11.53 -4.15
C GLY A 77 -2.26 11.45 -3.28
N PHE A 78 -2.48 10.27 -2.72
CA PHE A 78 -3.61 9.95 -1.87
C PHE A 78 -3.16 9.81 -0.42
N ILE A 79 -4.03 10.17 0.51
CA ILE A 79 -3.82 9.91 1.92
C ILE A 79 -3.97 8.40 2.17
N ALA A 80 -2.93 7.74 2.70
CA ALA A 80 -2.97 6.29 2.95
C ALA A 80 -4.13 5.86 3.87
N ASN A 81 -4.51 6.72 4.81
CA ASN A 81 -5.64 6.48 5.71
C ASN A 81 -7.01 6.44 5.00
N THR A 82 -7.11 6.75 3.70
CA THR A 82 -8.28 6.39 2.89
C THR A 82 -8.56 4.88 2.90
N LEU A 83 -7.58 4.05 3.27
CA LEU A 83 -7.70 2.58 3.30
C LEU A 83 -7.92 1.98 4.71
N THR A 84 -7.32 2.55 5.76
CA THR A 84 -7.28 2.02 7.14
C THR A 84 -8.61 1.98 7.94
N PRO A 85 -9.01 0.89 8.60
CA PRO A 85 -10.30 0.81 9.29
C PRO A 85 -10.49 1.83 10.44
N PHE A 86 -11.74 2.11 10.77
CA PHE A 86 -12.12 2.90 11.96
C PHE A 86 -12.38 1.99 13.16
N VAL A 87 -11.33 1.30 13.61
CA VAL A 87 -11.34 0.45 14.81
C VAL A 87 -10.03 0.67 15.57
N GLY A 88 -10.06 0.53 16.89
CA GLY A 88 -8.89 0.70 17.74
C GLY A 88 -8.69 -0.44 18.73
N ASP A 89 -7.50 -0.49 19.31
CA ASP A 89 -7.15 -1.39 20.43
C ASP A 89 -8.12 -1.22 21.60
N ALA A 90 -8.52 -2.33 22.23
CA ALA A 90 -9.54 -2.34 23.27
C ALA A 90 -9.14 -1.61 24.56
N ASN A 91 -7.85 -1.36 24.77
CA ASN A 91 -7.34 -0.71 25.98
C ASN A 91 -7.16 0.80 25.78
N THR A 92 -6.55 1.17 24.66
CA THR A 92 -6.08 2.54 24.39
C THR A 92 -6.85 3.26 23.29
N GLN A 93 -7.70 2.53 22.56
CA GLN A 93 -8.36 2.99 21.34
C GLN A 93 -7.40 3.40 20.23
N THR A 94 -6.11 3.00 20.31
CA THR A 94 -5.12 3.26 19.25
C THR A 94 -5.57 2.59 17.95
N PRO A 95 -5.69 3.33 16.83
CA PRO A 95 -6.26 2.76 15.60
C PRO A 95 -5.46 1.61 14.99
N GLU A 96 -6.19 0.65 14.42
CA GLU A 96 -5.62 -0.49 13.69
C GLU A 96 -5.15 -0.08 12.29
N PHE A 97 -3.90 0.39 12.21
CA PHE A 97 -3.27 0.84 10.95
C PHE A 97 -2.19 -0.11 10.44
N LYS A 98 -1.92 -1.22 11.14
CA LYS A 98 -0.79 -2.10 10.82
C LYS A 98 -1.23 -3.40 10.16
N SER A 99 -2.48 -3.82 10.35
CA SER A 99 -3.06 -4.98 9.68
C SER A 99 -4.52 -4.75 9.29
N PHE A 100 -4.80 -4.72 7.99
CA PHE A 100 -6.15 -4.65 7.44
C PHE A 100 -6.17 -5.20 6.00
N LEU A 101 -7.37 -5.48 5.48
CA LEU A 101 -7.54 -6.11 4.18
C LEU A 101 -7.68 -5.07 3.06
N VAL A 102 -6.99 -5.34 1.96
CA VAL A 102 -7.06 -4.57 0.72
C VAL A 102 -7.04 -5.50 -0.50
N ASN A 103 -7.54 -4.99 -1.63
CA ASN A 103 -7.31 -5.55 -2.95
C ASN A 103 -6.36 -4.66 -3.75
N VAL A 104 -5.59 -5.24 -4.67
CA VAL A 104 -4.74 -4.49 -5.62
C VAL A 104 -5.01 -4.94 -7.05
N GLU A 105 -5.13 -3.96 -7.94
CA GLU A 105 -5.36 -4.19 -9.37
C GLU A 105 -4.52 -3.23 -10.22
N LYS A 106 -4.12 -3.67 -11.41
CA LYS A 106 -3.45 -2.82 -12.39
C LYS A 106 -4.46 -1.81 -12.96
N VAL A 107 -4.01 -0.56 -13.14
CA VAL A 107 -4.82 0.53 -13.73
C VAL A 107 -4.60 0.59 -15.24
#